data_AF-A0A496PQB1-F1
#
_entry.id   AF-A0A496PQB1-F1
#
_cell.length_a   1.000
_cell.length_b   1.000
_cell.length_c   1.000
_cell.angle_alpha   90.00
_cell.angle_beta   90.00
_cell.angle_gamma   90.00
#
_symmetry.space_group_name_H-M   'P 1'
#
loop_
_entity.id
_entity.type
_entity.pdbx_description
1 polymer ?
#
loop_
_entity_poly.entity_id
_entity_poly.type
_entity_poly.pdbx_seq_one_letter_code
_entity_poly.pdbx_strand_id
1 'polypeptide(L)'
;MSAAKIAFVFAFTFAFVFSILMHEYVHQMIYARYGVDSKIVPIPFGWATVGNETQIAELDEKDFREMEILHLQNEIIAYNLQWFLAVLFISLFFLFSELNDLKEEVRKIAKKMEENRI
;
A
#
# COMPACT_ATOMS: atom_id res chain seq x y z
N MET A 1 19.51 -10.51 -10.12
CA MET A 1 18.23 -9.79 -10.33
C MET A 1 18.54 -8.48 -11.07
N SER A 2 17.74 -8.08 -12.08
CA SER A 2 18.03 -6.85 -12.83
C SER A 2 17.73 -5.59 -12.00
N ALA A 3 18.39 -4.46 -12.32
CA ALA A 3 18.14 -3.18 -11.64
C ALA A 3 16.66 -2.76 -11.69
N ALA A 4 15.96 -3.05 -12.79
CA ALA A 4 14.52 -2.80 -12.92
C ALA A 4 13.69 -3.64 -11.94
N LYS A 5 14.03 -4.93 -11.75
CA LYS A 5 13.35 -5.80 -10.78
C LYS A 5 13.60 -5.35 -9.34
N ILE A 6 14.82 -4.88 -9.04
CA ILE A 6 15.16 -4.30 -7.73
C ILE A 6 14.35 -3.02 -7.49
N ALA A 7 14.35 -2.07 -8.43
CA ALA A 7 13.59 -0.83 -8.32
C ALA A 7 12.09 -1.08 -8.16
N PHE A 8 11.55 -2.08 -8.87
CA PHE A 8 10.16 -2.48 -8.74
C PHE A 8 9.83 -2.98 -7.33
N VAL A 9 10.66 -3.87 -6.76
CA VAL A 9 10.48 -4.38 -5.39
C VAL A 9 10.53 -3.23 -4.38
N PHE A 10 11.50 -2.32 -4.49
CA PHE A 10 11.58 -1.14 -3.62
C PHE A 10 10.34 -0.26 -3.72
N ALA A 11 9.88 0.03 -4.95
CA ALA A 11 8.68 0.84 -5.16
C ALA A 11 7.43 0.17 -4.57
N PHE A 12 7.30 -1.15 -4.72
CA PHE A 12 6.21 -1.92 -4.15
C PHE A 12 6.23 -1.90 -2.62
N THR A 13 7.38 -2.19 -2.00
CA THR A 13 7.52 -2.16 -0.53
C THR A 13 7.24 -0.76 0.02
N PHE A 14 7.73 0.29 -0.63
CA PHE A 14 7.46 1.66 -0.22
C PHE A 14 5.96 2.00 -0.31
N ALA A 15 5.31 1.68 -1.44
CA ALA A 15 3.88 1.92 -1.62
C ALA A 15 3.04 1.16 -0.59
N PHE A 16 3.44 -0.07 -0.24
CA PHE A 16 2.77 -0.88 0.77
C PHE A 16 2.92 -0.31 2.19
N VAL A 17 4.13 0.11 2.58
CA VAL A 17 4.34 0.77 3.89
C VAL A 17 3.58 2.09 3.97
N PHE A 18 3.61 2.87 2.88
CA PHE A 18 2.88 4.13 2.81
C PHE A 18 1.36 3.92 2.92
N SER A 19 0.80 2.88 2.30
CA SER A 19 -0.63 2.60 2.40
C SER A 19 -1.07 2.22 3.82
N ILE A 20 -0.24 1.49 4.57
CA ILE A 20 -0.48 1.20 6.00
C ILE A 20 -0.49 2.50 6.82
N LEU A 21 0.50 3.37 6.61
CA LEU A 21 0.55 4.65 7.33
C LEU A 21 -0.66 5.54 7.02
N MET A 22 -1.11 5.55 5.76
CA MET A 22 -2.32 6.29 5.38
C MET A 22 -3.59 5.70 6.01
N HIS A 23 -3.69 4.38 6.13
CA HIS A 23 -4.79 3.71 6.82
C HIS A 23 -4.87 4.13 8.29
N GLU A 24 -3.74 4.10 8.99
CA GLU A 24 -3.66 4.55 10.38
C GLU A 24 -3.91 6.06 10.53
N TYR A 25 -3.45 6.86 9.58
CA TYR A 25 -3.74 8.30 9.58
C TYR A 25 -5.25 8.58 9.49
N VAL A 26 -6.01 7.78 8.75
CA VAL A 26 -7.48 7.91 8.72
C VAL A 26 -8.10 7.58 10.07
N HIS A 27 -7.61 6.55 10.78
CA HIS A 27 -8.06 6.28 12.16
C HIS A 27 -7.79 7.47 13.09
N GLN A 28 -6.61 8.06 12.99
CA GLN A 28 -6.25 9.24 13.77
C GLN A 28 -7.19 10.43 13.47
N MET A 29 -7.54 10.62 12.20
CA MET A 29 -8.51 11.64 11.78
C MET A 29 -9.92 11.37 12.31
N ILE A 30 -10.36 10.11 12.36
CA ILE A 30 -11.64 9.74 12.95
C ILE A 30 -11.65 10.09 14.45
N TYR A 31 -10.62 9.68 15.21
CA TYR A 31 -10.50 10.04 16.63
C TYR A 31 -10.53 11.56 16.86
N ALA A 32 -9.75 12.33 16.08
CA ALA A 32 -9.69 13.78 16.20
C ALA A 32 -11.06 14.45 15.96
N ARG A 33 -11.89 13.89 15.07
CA ARG A 33 -13.26 14.39 14.81
C ARG A 33 -14.16 14.30 16.04
N TYR A 34 -13.94 13.32 16.91
CA TYR A 34 -14.70 13.09 18.14
C TYR A 34 -14.00 13.66 19.38
N GLY A 35 -12.97 14.50 19.20
CA GLY A 35 -12.24 15.11 20.31
C GLY A 35 -11.37 14.12 21.10
N VAL A 36 -11.09 12.95 20.53
CA VAL A 36 -10.20 11.95 21.14
C VAL A 36 -8.80 12.18 20.61
N ASP A 37 -7.88 12.53 21.52
CA ASP A 37 -6.46 12.58 21.19
C ASP A 37 -5.96 11.17 20.88
N SER A 38 -5.19 11.01 19.82
CA SER A 38 -4.67 9.71 19.40
C SER A 38 -3.30 9.85 18.74
N LYS A 39 -2.53 8.76 18.76
CA LYS A 39 -1.21 8.70 18.14
C LYS A 39 -1.03 7.41 17.37
N ILE A 40 -0.29 7.49 16.28
CA ILE A 40 0.14 6.31 15.54
C ILE A 40 1.44 5.81 16.18
N VAL A 41 1.46 4.55 16.57
CA VAL A 41 2.63 3.89 17.16
C VAL A 41 3.04 2.67 16.35
N PRO A 42 4.35 2.36 16.28
CA PRO A 42 4.80 1.10 15.70
C PRO A 42 4.40 -0.06 16.62
N ILE A 43 3.91 -1.16 16.02
CA ILE A 43 3.61 -2.41 16.70
C ILE A 43 4.36 -3.56 16.03
N PRO A 44 4.49 -4.74 16.67
CA PRO A 44 5.04 -5.92 16.00
C PRO A 44 4.29 -6.15 14.68
N PHE A 45 5.03 -6.17 13.57
CA PHE A 45 4.52 -6.38 12.21
C PHE A 45 3.59 -5.28 11.66
N GLY A 46 3.60 -4.06 12.20
CA GLY A 46 2.78 -2.99 11.64
C GLY A 46 2.84 -1.66 12.38
N TRP A 47 1.78 -0.89 12.18
CA TRP A 47 1.49 0.35 12.90
C TRP A 47 0.07 0.24 13.42
N ALA A 48 -0.22 0.96 14.49
CA ALA A 48 -1.56 1.04 15.05
C ALA A 48 -1.82 2.43 15.59
N THR A 49 -3.04 2.89 15.41
CA THR A 49 -3.55 4.12 16.01
C THR A 49 -4.14 3.79 17.37
N VAL A 50 -3.60 4.44 18.40
CA VAL A 50 -4.05 4.25 19.78
C VAL A 50 -4.63 5.56 20.28
N GLY A 51 -5.90 5.52 20.68
CA GLY A 51 -6.56 6.60 21.39
C GLY A 51 -5.95 6.81 22.78
N ASN A 52 -5.86 8.05 23.22
CA ASN A 52 -5.44 8.39 24.57
C ASN A 52 -6.57 8.07 25.55
N GLU A 53 -6.45 6.94 26.25
CA GLU A 53 -7.44 6.45 27.21
C GLU A 53 -7.73 7.44 28.36
N THR A 54 -6.82 8.39 28.63
CA THR A 54 -7.00 9.41 29.67
C THR A 54 -7.84 10.62 29.24
N GLN A 55 -8.06 10.79 27.93
CA GLN A 55 -8.93 11.80 27.33
C GLN A 55 -9.95 11.13 26.41
N ILE A 56 -10.49 9.98 26.82
CA ILE A 56 -11.76 9.55 26.24
C ILE A 56 -12.72 10.68 26.60
N ALA A 57 -12.95 11.58 25.63
CA ALA A 57 -14.02 12.54 25.69
C ALA A 57 -15.25 11.76 26.15
N GLU A 58 -16.09 12.32 27.02
CA GLU A 58 -17.34 11.69 27.43
C GLU A 58 -18.23 11.54 26.17
N LEU A 59 -17.93 10.53 25.37
CA LEU A 59 -18.62 10.21 24.15
C LEU A 59 -19.93 9.62 24.58
N ASP A 60 -21.02 10.23 24.14
CA ASP A 60 -22.30 9.59 24.26
C ASP A 60 -22.31 8.31 23.41
N GLU A 61 -23.26 7.42 23.71
CA GLU A 61 -23.35 6.11 23.03
C GLU A 61 -23.50 6.26 21.51
N LYS A 62 -24.12 7.35 21.05
CA LYS A 62 -24.37 7.57 19.63
C LYS A 62 -23.07 7.93 18.91
N ASP A 63 -22.29 8.85 19.46
CA ASP A 63 -21.00 9.27 18.89
C ASP A 63 -20.00 8.11 18.92
N PHE A 64 -19.99 7.31 19.99
CA PHE A 64 -19.18 6.08 20.04
C PHE A 64 -19.54 5.10 18.91
N ARG A 65 -20.84 4.84 18.70
CA ARG A 65 -21.30 3.94 17.63
C ARG A 65 -20.99 4.50 16.24
N GLU A 66 -21.14 5.80 16.01
CA GLU A 66 -20.79 6.42 14.74
C GLU A 66 -19.28 6.32 14.47
N MET A 67 -18.46 6.59 15.50
CA MET A 67 -17.01 6.43 15.44
C MET A 67 -16.61 4.98 15.10
N GLU A 68 -17.23 3.99 15.74
CA GLU A 68 -16.98 2.56 15.46
C GLU A 68 -17.32 2.19 14.01
N ILE A 69 -18.46 2.67 13.50
CA ILE A 69 -18.87 2.45 12.10
C ILE A 69 -17.85 3.04 11.13
N LEU A 70 -17.36 4.25 11.39
CA LEU A 70 -16.35 4.90 10.54
C LEU A 70 -15.02 4.14 10.54
N HIS A 71 -14.57 3.63 11.70
CA HIS A 71 -13.38 2.78 11.77
C HIS A 71 -13.59 1.49 10.97
N LEU A 72 -14.74 0.82 11.14
CA LEU A 72 -15.05 -0.40 10.40
C LEU A 72 -15.11 -0.15 8.88
N GLN A 73 -15.65 0.98 8.44
CA GLN A 73 -15.63 1.38 7.03
C GLN A 73 -14.20 1.60 6.51
N ASN A 74 -13.35 2.26 7.29
CA ASN A 74 -11.93 2.44 6.95
C ASN A 74 -11.21 1.08 6.83
N GLU A 75 -11.43 0.16 7.76
CA GLU A 75 -10.90 -1.21 7.69
C GLU A 75 -11.31 -1.90 6.38
N ILE A 76 -12.62 -1.93 6.09
CA ILE A 76 -13.15 -2.59 4.88
C ILE A 76 -12.52 -1.98 3.62
N ILE A 77 -12.49 -0.66 3.52
CA ILE A 77 -11.94 0.03 2.34
C ILE A 77 -10.44 -0.25 2.23
N ALA A 78 -9.68 -0.12 3.32
CA ALA A 78 -8.24 -0.28 3.33
C ALA A 78 -7.82 -1.71 2.96
N TYR A 79 -8.45 -2.74 3.54
CA TYR A 79 -8.13 -4.13 3.19
C TYR A 79 -8.42 -4.42 1.71
N ASN A 80 -9.58 -4.01 1.20
CA ASN A 80 -9.93 -4.23 -0.20
C ASN A 80 -8.98 -3.47 -1.14
N LEU A 81 -8.62 -2.23 -0.79
CA LEU A 81 -7.69 -1.43 -1.57
C LEU A 81 -6.27 -2.02 -1.55
N GLN A 82 -5.79 -2.48 -0.40
CA GLN A 82 -4.49 -3.15 -0.27
C GLN A 82 -4.43 -4.42 -1.11
N TRP A 83 -5.48 -5.26 -1.09
CA TRP A 83 -5.58 -6.45 -1.93
C TRP A 83 -5.60 -6.11 -3.41
N PHE A 84 -6.41 -5.13 -3.81
CA PHE A 84 -6.48 -4.65 -5.19
C PHE A 84 -5.11 -4.15 -5.68
N LEU A 85 -4.44 -3.32 -4.88
CA LEU A 85 -3.11 -2.81 -5.20
C LEU A 85 -2.09 -3.95 -5.29
N ALA A 86 -2.10 -4.91 -4.35
CA ALA A 86 -1.18 -6.05 -4.39
C ALA A 86 -1.33 -6.85 -5.70
N VAL A 87 -2.57 -7.17 -6.09
CA VAL A 87 -2.85 -7.86 -7.36
C VAL A 87 -2.36 -7.03 -8.55
N LEU A 88 -2.68 -5.74 -8.59
CA LEU A 88 -2.26 -4.83 -9.66
C LEU A 88 -0.73 -4.78 -9.79
N PHE A 89 0.00 -4.66 -8.68
CA PHE A 89 1.46 -4.66 -8.68
C PHE A 89 2.03 -6.00 -9.18
N ILE A 90 1.49 -7.13 -8.73
CA ILE A 90 1.91 -8.45 -9.21
C ILE A 90 1.69 -8.56 -10.72
N SER A 91 0.53 -8.15 -11.23
CA SER A 91 0.24 -8.15 -12.68
C SER A 91 1.21 -7.26 -13.46
N LEU A 92 1.48 -6.05 -12.97
CA LEU A 92 2.45 -5.14 -13.60
C LEU A 92 3.86 -5.73 -13.61
N PHE A 93 4.28 -6.41 -12.54
CA PHE A 93 5.57 -7.07 -12.48
C PHE A 93 5.74 -8.11 -13.60
N PHE A 94 4.74 -8.99 -13.77
CA PHE A 94 4.78 -10.00 -14.83
C PHE A 94 4.80 -9.36 -16.22
N LEU A 95 3.93 -8.38 -16.47
CA LEU A 95 3.87 -7.65 -17.74
C LEU A 95 5.22 -6.99 -18.08
N PHE A 96 5.85 -6.32 -17.12
CA PHE A 96 7.16 -5.70 -17.34
C PHE A 96 8.28 -6.73 -17.50
N SER A 97 8.19 -7.91 -16.88
CA SER A 97 9.17 -8.97 -17.12
C SER A 97 9.05 -9.51 -18.54
N GLU A 98 7.84 -9.84 -19.00
CA GLU A 98 7.60 -10.33 -20.36
C GLU A 98 8.02 -9.32 -21.43
N LEU A 99 7.70 -8.03 -21.23
CA LEU A 99 8.14 -6.97 -22.14
C LEU A 99 9.66 -6.83 -22.22
N ASN A 100 10.38 -7.03 -21.11
CA ASN A 100 11.84 -7.00 -21.11
C ASN A 100 12.43 -8.23 -21.83
N ASP A 101 11.86 -9.40 -21.63
CA ASP A 101 12.30 -10.64 -22.27
C ASP A 101 12.09 -10.54 -23.80
N LEU A 102 10.92 -10.08 -24.23
CA LEU A 102 10.61 -9.82 -25.65
C LEU A 102 11.57 -8.80 -26.27
N LYS A 103 11.85 -7.70 -25.57
CA LYS A 103 12.80 -6.67 -26.04
C LYS A 103 14.21 -7.24 -26.25
N GLU A 104 14.63 -8.15 -25.38
CA GLU A 104 15.94 -8.79 -25.48
C GLU A 104 15.99 -9.80 -26.65
N GLU A 105 14.92 -10.55 -26.89
CA GLU A 105 14.80 -11.41 -28.08
C GLU A 105 14.87 -10.63 -29.39
N VAL A 106 14.11 -9.53 -29.49
CA VAL A 106 14.13 -8.65 -30.68
C VAL A 106 15.53 -8.09 -30.92
N ARG A 107 16.24 -7.67 -29.87
CA ARG A 107 17.64 -7.20 -29.98
C ARG A 107 18.58 -8.28 -30.51
N LYS A 108 18.45 -9.51 -30.01
CA LYS A 108 19.26 -10.66 -30.47
C LYS A 108 19.00 -10.97 -31.95
N ILE A 109 17.74 -10.95 -32.38
CA ILE A 109 17.37 -11.17 -33.79
C ILE A 109 17.95 -10.05 -34.68
N ALA A 110 17.78 -8.79 -34.29
CA ALA A 110 18.30 -7.65 -35.04
C ALA A 110 19.82 -7.73 -35.23
N LYS A 111 20.56 -8.05 -34.17
CA LYS A 111 22.01 -8.24 -34.23
C LYS A 111 22.41 -9.37 -35.17
N LYS A 112 21.72 -10.52 -35.13
CA LYS A 112 21.98 -11.65 -36.02
C LYS A 112 21.71 -11.32 -37.49
N MET A 113 20.69 -10.50 -37.77
CA MET A 113 20.40 -10.04 -39.13
C MET A 113 21.47 -9.08 -39.66
N GLU A 114 22.04 -8.25 -38.79
CA GLU A 114 23.15 -7.35 -39.15
C GLU A 114 24.44 -8.12 -39.44
N GLU A 115 24.77 -9.13 -38.62
CA GLU A 115 25.94 -9.99 -38.81
C GLU A 115 25.86 -10.82 -40.10
N ASN A 116 24.66 -11.27 -40.51
CA ASN A 116 24.45 -12.05 -41.74
C ASN A 116 24.33 -11.20 -43.02
N ARG A 117 24.38 -9.87 -42.92
CA ARG A 117 24.27 -8.95 -44.06
C ARG A 117 25.62 -8.65 -44.74
N ILE A 118 26.71 -9.19 -44.21
CA ILE A 118 28.09 -9.15 -44.73
C ILE A 118 28.34 -10.42 -45.54
#